data_AF-A0A382JZZ3-F1
#
_entry.id   AF-A0A382JZZ3-F1
#
_cell.length_a   1.000
_cell.length_b   1.000
_cell.length_c   1.000
_cell.angle_alpha   90.00
_cell.angle_beta   90.00
_cell.angle_gamma   90.00
#
_symmetry.space_group_name_H-M   'P 1'
#
loop_
_entity.id
_entity.type
_entity.pdbx_description
1 polymer ?
#
loop_
_entity_poly.entity_id
_entity_poly.type
_entity_poly.pdbx_seq_one_letter_code
_entity_poly.pdbx_strand_id
1 'polypeptide(L)'
;MKLFKFFLFGIFLAAFWSCSDLGDPEISGCMTSAACNYDPDATLNDESCVSVDGVCETCVDGTIVDNDADNDTVCDADEVAGCMTSTACNYNPSATEDDGSCAVPTACDTCEGGAVVIDGALDGICDSCVDGTIVDNDADNDTVC
;
A
#
# COMPACT_ATOMS: atom_id res chain seq x y z
N MET A 1 -53.56 62.48 -11.35
CA MET A 1 -53.33 63.75 -10.62
C MET A 1 -53.77 63.60 -9.18
N LYS A 2 -52.86 63.25 -8.27
CA LYS A 2 -53.02 63.51 -6.84
C LYS A 2 -51.61 63.70 -6.28
N LEU A 3 -51.30 64.97 -6.05
CA LEU A 3 -50.12 65.48 -5.37
C LEU A 3 -49.97 64.79 -4.01
N PHE A 4 -48.80 64.22 -3.73
CA PHE A 4 -48.32 64.08 -2.36
C PHE A 4 -46.94 64.73 -2.25
N LYS A 5 -46.84 65.61 -1.25
CA LYS A 5 -45.79 66.60 -1.03
C LYS A 5 -44.44 65.93 -0.74
N PHE A 6 -43.42 66.38 -1.45
CA PHE A 6 -42.01 66.26 -1.04
C PHE A 6 -41.82 67.02 0.28
N PHE A 7 -41.58 66.29 1.37
CA PHE A 7 -40.96 66.88 2.55
C PHE A 7 -39.44 66.65 2.41
N LEU A 8 -38.72 67.72 2.07
CA LEU A 8 -37.28 67.78 2.21
C LEU A 8 -36.95 67.79 3.70
N PHE A 9 -36.46 66.68 4.25
CA PHE A 9 -35.56 66.71 5.40
C PHE A 9 -34.82 65.38 5.52
N GLY A 10 -33.49 65.44 5.63
CA GLY A 10 -32.68 64.33 6.12
C GLY A 10 -32.04 63.48 5.02
N ILE A 11 -30.76 63.73 4.81
CA ILE A 11 -29.82 62.74 4.28
C ILE A 11 -29.90 61.51 5.19
N PHE A 12 -30.44 60.40 4.71
CA PHE A 12 -29.92 59.09 5.05
C PHE A 12 -30.06 58.24 3.80
N LEU A 13 -28.90 57.78 3.35
CA LEU A 13 -28.64 56.70 2.40
C LEU A 13 -29.86 56.23 1.63
N ALA A 14 -29.78 56.41 0.31
CA ALA A 14 -30.47 55.55 -0.62
C ALA A 14 -30.65 54.17 0.01
N ALA A 15 -31.89 53.82 0.32
CA ALA A 15 -32.32 52.44 0.18
C ALA A 15 -32.25 52.16 -1.32
N PHE A 16 -30.99 52.09 -1.79
CA PHE A 16 -30.61 51.23 -2.88
C PHE A 16 -31.36 49.96 -2.58
N TRP A 17 -32.18 49.64 -3.56
CA TRP A 17 -32.79 48.37 -3.75
C TRP A 17 -31.69 47.31 -3.66
N SER A 18 -31.29 46.96 -2.44
CA SER A 18 -30.39 45.88 -2.16
C SER A 18 -31.29 44.67 -2.20
N CYS A 19 -31.43 44.13 -3.40
CA CYS A 19 -31.44 42.70 -3.53
C CYS A 19 -30.09 42.21 -2.97
N SER A 20 -29.92 42.17 -1.65
CA SER A 20 -28.95 41.28 -1.03
C SER A 20 -29.74 40.03 -0.73
N ASP A 21 -29.91 39.26 -1.80
CA ASP A 21 -29.51 37.86 -1.75
C ASP A 21 -29.81 37.20 -0.42
N LEU A 22 -30.96 36.52 -0.35
CA LEU A 22 -31.12 35.39 0.56
C LEU A 22 -30.13 34.34 0.07
N GLY A 23 -28.83 34.58 0.29
CA GLY A 23 -27.76 33.73 -0.17
C GLY A 23 -28.04 32.35 0.38
N ASP A 24 -28.39 31.44 -0.53
CA ASP A 24 -28.34 30.01 -0.27
C ASP A 24 -26.97 29.75 0.37
N PRO A 25 -26.89 29.09 1.54
CA PRO A 25 -25.59 28.78 2.11
C PRO A 25 -24.78 28.00 1.07
N GLU A 26 -23.72 28.62 0.54
CA GLU A 26 -22.77 27.93 -0.32
C GLU A 26 -22.05 26.88 0.53
N ILE A 27 -22.41 25.61 0.34
CA ILE A 27 -21.79 24.48 1.01
C ILE A 27 -20.64 24.01 0.12
N SER A 28 -19.42 24.33 0.55
CA SER A 28 -18.19 23.87 -0.09
C SER A 28 -17.93 22.40 0.25
N GLY A 29 -17.75 21.57 -0.77
CA GLY A 29 -17.40 20.16 -0.60
C GLY A 29 -17.23 19.43 -1.93
N CYS A 30 -16.92 18.14 -1.86
CA CYS A 30 -16.76 17.34 -3.07
C CYS A 30 -18.13 17.02 -3.70
N MET A 31 -18.36 17.52 -4.91
CA MET A 31 -19.61 17.26 -5.65
C MET A 31 -19.58 15.97 -6.50
N THR A 32 -18.45 15.26 -6.56
CA THR A 32 -18.30 14.05 -7.38
C THR A 32 -18.81 12.82 -6.63
N SER A 33 -19.92 12.23 -7.09
CA SER A 33 -20.55 11.08 -6.41
C SER A 33 -19.70 9.79 -6.37
N ALA A 34 -18.66 9.71 -7.19
CA ALA A 34 -17.69 8.60 -7.18
C ALA A 34 -16.50 8.84 -6.23
N ALA A 35 -16.37 10.04 -5.66
CA ALA A 35 -15.28 10.36 -4.75
C ALA A 35 -15.55 9.78 -3.36
N CYS A 36 -14.48 9.45 -2.64
CA CYS A 36 -14.56 8.89 -1.30
C CYS A 36 -15.16 9.88 -0.29
N ASN A 37 -14.79 11.16 -0.40
CA ASN A 37 -15.30 12.24 0.45
C ASN A 37 -16.47 13.00 -0.19
N TYR A 38 -17.31 12.33 -1.00
CA TYR A 38 -18.49 12.94 -1.60
C TYR A 38 -19.39 13.57 -0.53
N ASP A 39 -19.73 14.85 -0.73
CA ASP A 39 -20.67 15.59 0.10
C ASP A 39 -21.98 15.81 -0.69
N PRO A 40 -23.09 15.15 -0.30
CA PRO A 40 -24.37 15.31 -0.97
C PRO A 40 -25.01 16.69 -0.77
N ASP A 41 -24.59 17.43 0.25
CA ASP A 41 -25.10 18.77 0.55
C ASP A 41 -24.26 19.87 -0.14
N ALA A 42 -23.13 19.54 -0.77
CA ALA A 42 -22.27 20.52 -1.43
C ALA A 42 -22.97 21.19 -2.63
N THR A 43 -23.03 22.53 -2.57
CA THR A 43 -23.52 23.39 -3.67
C THR A 43 -22.37 23.97 -4.49
N LEU A 44 -21.15 23.95 -3.94
CA LEU A 44 -19.94 24.50 -4.54
C LEU A 44 -18.77 23.51 -4.44
N ASN A 45 -18.19 23.12 -5.57
CA ASN A 45 -17.02 22.24 -5.60
C ASN A 45 -15.81 22.97 -5.05
N ASP A 46 -15.16 22.39 -4.05
CA ASP A 46 -13.97 22.93 -3.38
C ASP A 46 -12.65 22.27 -3.84
N GLU A 47 -12.71 21.42 -4.87
CA GLU A 47 -11.58 20.65 -5.39
C GLU A 47 -10.97 19.67 -4.36
N SER A 48 -11.69 19.35 -3.27
CA SER A 48 -11.23 18.42 -2.23
C SER A 48 -11.47 16.94 -2.58
N CYS A 49 -12.13 16.64 -3.70
CA CYS A 49 -12.51 15.28 -4.08
C CYS A 49 -11.31 14.33 -4.09
N VAL A 50 -11.35 13.29 -3.25
CA VAL A 50 -10.39 12.17 -3.25
C VAL A 50 -11.02 10.96 -3.90
N SER A 51 -10.29 10.32 -4.81
CA SER A 51 -10.74 9.12 -5.52
C SER A 51 -9.76 7.99 -5.25
N VAL A 52 -10.28 6.77 -5.12
CA VAL A 52 -9.42 5.58 -5.10
C VAL A 52 -8.78 5.39 -6.48
N ASP A 53 -7.51 5.01 -6.52
CA ASP A 53 -6.77 4.72 -7.74
C ASP A 53 -7.05 3.30 -8.29
N GLY A 54 -7.67 2.46 -7.45
CA GLY A 54 -8.06 1.08 -7.77
C GLY A 54 -6.98 0.04 -7.45
N VAL A 55 -5.88 0.42 -6.81
CA VAL A 55 -4.80 -0.46 -6.35
C VAL A 55 -4.82 -0.47 -4.83
N CYS A 56 -5.45 -1.49 -4.23
CA CYS A 56 -5.46 -1.72 -2.78
C CYS A 56 -5.98 -0.58 -1.88
N GLU A 57 -6.45 0.51 -2.48
CA GLU A 57 -7.10 1.60 -1.77
C GLU A 57 -8.57 1.31 -1.47
N THR A 58 -8.99 1.64 -0.25
CA THR A 58 -10.40 1.59 0.17
C THR A 58 -10.86 2.93 0.69
N CYS A 59 -12.14 3.23 0.52
CA CYS A 59 -12.75 4.41 1.11
C CYS A 59 -13.40 4.06 2.46
N VAL A 60 -12.90 4.63 3.53
CA VAL A 60 -13.45 4.49 4.89
C VAL A 60 -13.69 5.88 5.46
N ASP A 61 -14.95 6.17 5.79
CA ASP A 61 -15.39 7.42 6.43
C ASP A 61 -14.88 8.71 5.75
N GLY A 62 -14.89 8.72 4.41
CA GLY A 62 -14.45 9.88 3.61
C GLY A 62 -12.93 10.02 3.48
N THR A 63 -12.18 9.01 3.90
CA THR A 63 -10.72 8.98 3.78
C THR A 63 -10.26 7.76 3.00
N ILE A 64 -9.17 7.93 2.25
CA ILE A 64 -8.51 6.82 1.55
C ILE A 64 -7.64 6.08 2.56
N VAL A 65 -7.84 4.77 2.65
CA VAL A 65 -7.00 3.85 3.40
C VAL A 65 -6.22 3.02 2.39
N ASP A 66 -4.90 3.14 2.46
CA ASP A 66 -3.94 2.32 1.74
C ASP A 66 -3.83 0.94 2.42
N ASN A 67 -4.05 -0.13 1.67
CA ASN A 67 -3.92 -1.51 2.13
C ASN A 67 -2.87 -2.28 1.31
N ASP A 68 -1.81 -1.58 0.88
CA ASP A 68 -0.60 -2.14 0.28
C ASP A 68 0.61 -1.53 1.02
N ALA A 69 0.99 -2.17 2.12
CA ALA A 69 1.97 -1.61 3.06
C ALA A 69 3.39 -1.50 2.46
N ASP A 70 3.76 -2.37 1.53
CA ASP A 70 5.08 -2.44 0.92
C ASP A 70 5.12 -1.88 -0.52
N ASN A 71 3.96 -1.53 -1.08
CA ASN A 71 3.74 -0.93 -2.39
C ASN A 71 4.17 -1.85 -3.55
N ASP A 72 3.93 -3.16 -3.41
CA ASP A 72 4.27 -4.17 -4.43
C ASP A 72 3.11 -4.50 -5.39
N THR A 73 1.95 -3.85 -5.22
CA THR A 73 0.68 -4.02 -5.96
C THR A 73 -0.14 -5.26 -5.60
N VAL A 74 0.28 -6.03 -4.58
CA VAL A 74 -0.51 -7.06 -3.92
C VAL A 74 -1.06 -6.46 -2.64
N CYS A 75 -2.38 -6.53 -2.43
CA CYS A 75 -2.96 -5.95 -1.23
C CYS A 75 -2.61 -6.80 -0.01
N ASP A 76 -2.42 -6.19 1.16
CA ASP A 76 -2.10 -6.86 2.44
C ASP A 76 -3.02 -8.07 2.73
N ALA A 77 -4.28 -7.99 2.30
CA ALA A 77 -5.27 -9.07 2.50
C ALA A 77 -5.12 -10.26 1.53
N ASP A 78 -4.49 -10.03 0.38
CA ASP A 78 -4.22 -11.02 -0.66
C ASP A 78 -2.78 -11.57 -0.56
N GLU A 79 -1.96 -11.02 0.33
CA GLU A 79 -0.60 -11.48 0.54
C GLU A 79 -0.53 -12.93 1.00
N VAL A 80 0.41 -13.66 0.40
CA VAL A 80 0.76 -15.03 0.80
C VAL A 80 2.17 -14.99 1.37
N ALA A 81 2.27 -15.13 2.69
CA ALA A 81 3.55 -15.24 3.38
C ALA A 81 4.27 -16.56 3.03
N GLY A 82 5.54 -16.48 2.69
CA GLY A 82 6.41 -17.64 2.52
C GLY A 82 7.75 -17.29 1.88
N CYS A 83 8.63 -18.27 1.74
CA CYS A 83 9.94 -17.99 1.16
C CYS A 83 9.87 -17.63 -0.34
N MET A 84 10.28 -16.42 -0.69
CA MET A 84 10.36 -15.94 -2.07
C MET A 84 11.72 -16.22 -2.75
N THR A 85 12.72 -16.68 -1.99
CA THR A 85 14.05 -17.00 -2.54
C THR A 85 14.01 -18.31 -3.33
N SER A 86 14.12 -18.22 -4.67
CA SER A 86 14.01 -19.37 -5.58
C SER A 86 15.08 -20.45 -5.42
N THR A 87 16.19 -20.14 -4.76
CA THR A 87 17.26 -21.09 -4.43
C THR A 87 17.09 -21.76 -3.06
N ALA A 88 16.11 -21.34 -2.26
CA ALA A 88 15.85 -21.92 -0.94
C ALA A 88 15.11 -23.27 -1.06
N CYS A 89 15.38 -24.17 -0.11
CA CYS A 89 14.75 -25.49 -0.10
C CYS A 89 13.23 -25.45 0.10
N ASN A 90 12.72 -24.44 0.80
CA ASN A 90 11.30 -24.19 1.06
C ASN A 90 10.71 -23.07 0.19
N TYR A 91 11.27 -22.80 -1.00
CA TYR A 91 10.72 -21.81 -1.92
C TYR A 91 9.22 -22.05 -2.17
N ASN A 92 8.42 -21.01 -1.96
CA ASN A 92 6.99 -21.00 -2.25
C ASN A 92 6.72 -20.10 -3.47
N PRO A 93 6.41 -20.66 -4.65
CA PRO A 93 6.13 -19.86 -5.84
C PRO A 93 4.82 -19.07 -5.78
N SER A 94 3.99 -19.31 -4.77
CA SER A 94 2.77 -18.55 -4.52
C SER A 94 2.97 -17.48 -3.46
N ALA A 95 4.15 -17.37 -2.84
CA ALA A 95 4.43 -16.30 -1.89
C ALA A 95 4.52 -14.95 -2.60
N THR A 96 3.88 -13.96 -2.03
CA THR A 96 3.95 -12.55 -2.44
C THR A 96 4.70 -11.70 -1.41
N GLU A 97 4.83 -12.19 -0.18
CA GLU A 97 5.60 -11.54 0.89
C GLU A 97 6.57 -12.55 1.53
N ASP A 98 7.81 -12.13 1.75
CA ASP A 98 8.85 -12.95 2.38
C ASP A 98 8.66 -12.99 3.90
N ASP A 99 8.36 -14.17 4.42
CA ASP A 99 8.19 -14.38 5.86
C ASP A 99 9.52 -14.56 6.62
N GLY A 100 10.65 -14.47 5.89
CA GLY A 100 11.98 -14.66 6.44
C GLY A 100 12.29 -16.12 6.80
N SER A 101 11.45 -17.08 6.38
CA SER A 101 11.64 -18.51 6.65
C SER A 101 12.59 -19.20 5.65
N CYS A 102 13.13 -18.49 4.66
CA CYS A 102 13.93 -19.06 3.59
C CYS A 102 15.12 -19.90 4.09
N ALA A 103 15.06 -21.20 3.82
CA ALA A 103 16.11 -22.17 4.09
C ALA A 103 17.06 -22.25 2.88
N VAL A 104 18.00 -21.31 2.81
CA VAL A 104 18.98 -21.24 1.73
C VAL A 104 20.09 -22.26 1.98
N PRO A 105 20.28 -23.27 1.10
CA PRO A 105 21.36 -24.24 1.23
C PRO A 105 22.73 -23.60 0.91
N THR A 106 23.77 -24.03 1.62
CA THR A 106 25.17 -23.78 1.26
C THR A 106 25.69 -24.85 0.29
N ALA A 107 26.97 -24.77 -0.09
CA ALA A 107 27.59 -25.81 -0.92
C ALA A 107 27.69 -27.17 -0.20
N CYS A 108 27.55 -27.18 1.13
CA CYS A 108 27.58 -28.39 1.95
C CYS A 108 26.20 -29.03 2.16
N ASP A 109 25.13 -28.37 1.69
CA ASP A 109 23.77 -28.71 2.07
C ASP A 109 23.01 -29.30 0.89
N THR A 110 22.04 -30.16 1.18
CA THR A 110 21.04 -30.59 0.22
C THR A 110 19.64 -30.24 0.70
N CYS A 111 18.70 -30.17 -0.26
CA CYS A 111 17.31 -29.94 0.04
C CYS A 111 16.55 -31.27 0.12
N GLU A 112 15.99 -31.59 1.28
CA GLU A 112 15.09 -32.72 1.45
C GLU A 112 13.83 -32.27 2.20
N GLY A 113 12.65 -32.56 1.63
CA GLY A 113 11.37 -32.25 2.29
C GLY A 113 11.13 -30.76 2.59
N GLY A 114 11.77 -29.86 1.86
CA GLY A 114 11.69 -28.41 2.10
C GLY A 114 12.68 -27.87 3.13
N ALA A 115 13.54 -28.71 3.69
CA ALA A 115 14.55 -28.29 4.66
C ALA A 115 15.97 -28.45 4.11
N VAL A 116 16.88 -27.66 4.67
CA VAL A 116 18.32 -27.83 4.50
C VAL A 116 18.79 -29.02 5.34
N VAL A 117 19.47 -29.96 4.70
CA VAL A 117 20.07 -31.15 5.32
C VAL A 117 21.59 -31.14 5.10
N ILE A 118 22.34 -31.27 6.19
CA ILE A 118 23.80 -31.11 6.25
C ILE A 118 24.55 -32.41 5.83
N ASP A 119 23.82 -33.44 5.40
CA ASP A 119 24.36 -34.79 5.15
C ASP A 119 24.59 -35.08 3.66
N GLY A 120 24.06 -34.24 2.76
CA GLY A 120 23.95 -34.61 1.34
C GLY A 120 25.09 -34.16 0.43
N ALA A 121 26.04 -33.34 0.90
CA ALA A 121 27.21 -32.92 0.13
C ALA A 121 28.54 -33.53 0.65
N LEU A 122 28.46 -34.48 1.59
CA LEU A 122 29.61 -35.28 2.04
C LEU A 122 29.63 -36.63 1.30
N ASP A 123 29.45 -36.61 -0.02
CA ASP A 123 29.48 -37.83 -0.85
C ASP A 123 30.91 -38.31 -1.18
N GLY A 124 31.93 -37.59 -0.71
CA GLY A 124 33.33 -37.98 -0.68
C GLY A 124 33.79 -38.56 0.67
N ILE A 125 34.77 -39.47 0.61
CA ILE A 125 35.50 -39.93 1.80
C ILE A 125 36.43 -38.78 2.20
N CYS A 126 36.32 -38.28 3.44
CA CYS A 126 37.13 -37.20 4.03
C CYS A 126 36.70 -35.75 3.81
N ASP A 127 35.54 -35.49 3.22
CA ASP A 127 35.01 -34.13 3.13
C ASP A 127 34.51 -33.62 4.48
N SER A 128 34.73 -32.34 4.74
CA SER A 128 34.17 -31.64 5.89
C SER A 128 33.55 -30.31 5.46
N CYS A 129 32.50 -29.88 6.15
CA CYS A 129 31.95 -28.56 5.93
C CYS A 129 32.53 -27.55 6.93
N VAL A 130 33.17 -26.52 6.41
CA VAL A 130 33.64 -25.37 7.21
C VAL A 130 33.08 -24.11 6.58
N ASP A 131 32.21 -23.42 7.32
CA ASP A 131 31.60 -22.13 6.92
C ASP A 131 30.90 -22.19 5.54
N GLY A 132 30.12 -23.26 5.29
CA GLY A 132 29.35 -23.45 4.06
C GLY A 132 30.18 -23.83 2.83
N THR A 133 31.47 -24.14 3.02
CA THR A 133 32.39 -24.61 1.97
C THR A 133 32.83 -26.05 2.25
N ILE A 134 32.87 -26.86 1.20
CA ILE A 134 33.45 -28.21 1.25
C ILE A 134 34.97 -28.09 1.33
N VAL A 135 35.54 -28.71 2.35
CA VAL A 135 36.98 -28.87 2.56
C VAL A 135 37.31 -30.35 2.41
N ASP A 136 38.03 -30.66 1.35
CA ASP A 136 38.65 -31.97 1.10
C ASP A 136 39.81 -32.18 2.08
N ASN A 137 39.68 -33.16 2.98
CA ASN A 137 40.76 -33.57 3.90
C ASN A 137 41.51 -34.83 3.43
N ASP A 138 41.28 -35.31 2.21
CA ASP A 138 42.04 -36.39 1.58
C ASP A 138 43.22 -35.79 0.78
N ALA A 139 44.35 -35.61 1.46
CA ALA A 139 45.50 -34.91 0.88
C ALA A 139 46.21 -35.66 -0.27
N ASP A 140 46.05 -36.98 -0.36
CA ASP A 140 46.68 -37.82 -1.40
C ASP A 140 45.66 -38.54 -2.32
N ASN A 141 44.38 -38.23 -2.17
CA ASN A 141 43.28 -38.66 -3.02
C ASN A 141 43.12 -40.19 -3.08
N ASP A 142 43.53 -40.87 -2.00
CA ASP A 142 43.57 -42.34 -1.90
C ASP A 142 42.28 -42.93 -1.32
N THR A 143 41.30 -42.08 -1.00
CA THR A 143 40.00 -42.40 -0.41
C THR A 143 40.07 -42.89 1.04
N VAL A 144 41.12 -42.52 1.78
CA VAL A 144 41.31 -42.81 3.21
C VAL A 144 41.61 -41.53 4.00
N CYS A 145 40.93 -41.37 5.14
CA CYS A 145 41.24 -40.36 6.17
C CYS A 145 41.97 -41.04 7.34
#